data_AF-A0A9E1QAC7-F1
#
_entry.id   AF-A0A9E1QAC7-F1
#
_cell.length_a   1.000
_cell.length_b   1.000
_cell.length_c   1.000
_cell.angle_alpha   90.00
_cell.angle_beta   90.00
_cell.angle_gamma   90.00
#
_symmetry.space_group_name_H-M   'P 1'
#
loop_
_entity.id
_entity.type
_entity.pdbx_description
1 polymer ?
#
loop_
_entity_poly.entity_id
_entity_poly.type
_entity_poly.pdbx_seq_one_letter_code
_entity_poly.pdbx_strand_id
1 'polypeptide(L)' 'MYKLFIRPFLFLFDPEKIHYVTFSLIRFLCKIPFVPKIFRGLYQIEDKRLERTLFGITFKNPVGLAAGFDKNAVLYNEL' A
#
# COMPACT_ATOMS: atom_id res chain seq x y z
N MET A 1 2.57 5.22 16.68
CA MET A 1 3.87 5.30 15.98
C MET A 1 3.80 6.09 14.67
N TYR A 2 3.03 5.68 13.65
CA TYR A 2 2.99 6.37 12.35
C TYR A 2 2.70 7.88 12.45
N LYS A 3 1.60 8.26 13.12
CA LYS A 3 1.19 9.67 13.25
C LYS A 3 2.15 10.53 14.08
N LEU A 4 2.85 9.93 15.04
CA LEU A 4 3.67 10.65 16.02
C LEU A 4 5.14 10.81 15.58
N PHE A 5 5.66 9.87 14.78
CA PHE A 5 7.08 9.85 14.43
C PHE A 5 7.31 9.78 12.92
N ILE A 6 6.66 8.83 12.24
CA ILE A 6 6.91 8.58 10.80
C ILE A 6 6.38 9.75 9.96
N ARG A 7 5.09 10.10 10.13
CA ARG A 7 4.47 11.20 9.39
C ARG A 7 5.19 12.55 9.56
N PRO A 8 5.48 13.04 10.78
CA PRO A 8 6.19 14.32 10.92
C PRO A 8 7.59 14.29 10.31
N PHE A 9 8.30 13.16 10.42
CA PHE A 9 9.60 13.00 9.76
C PHE A 9 9.50 13.06 8.23
N LEU A 10 8.55 12.34 7.63
CA LEU A 10 8.34 12.36 6.17
C LEU A 10 7.96 13.75 5.65
N PHE A 11 7.28 14.57 6.47
CA PHE A 11 6.86 15.93 6.10
C PHE A 11 8.00 16.96 6.12
N LEU A 12 9.19 16.58 6.58
CA LEU A 12 10.39 17.42 6.47
C LEU A 12 10.97 17.44 5.05
N PHE A 13 10.48 16.58 4.15
CA PHE A 13 10.98 16.42 2.79
C PHE A 13 9.98 16.97 1.76
N ASP A 14 10.49 17.31 0.58
CA ASP A 14 9.65 17.63 -0.57
C ASP A 14 8.67 16.48 -0.88
N PRO A 15 7.37 16.77 -1.11
CA PRO A 15 6.33 15.75 -1.23
C PRO A 15 6.55 14.79 -2.40
N GLU A 16 7.08 15.27 -3.53
CA GLU A 16 7.33 14.42 -4.69
C GLU A 16 8.58 13.55 -4.46
N LYS A 17 9.65 14.13 -3.91
CA LYS A 17 10.86 13.37 -3.56
C LYS A 17 10.54 12.27 -2.55
N ILE A 18 9.82 12.58 -1.47
CA ILE A 18 9.51 11.58 -0.44
C ILE A 18 8.55 10.52 -0.95
N HIS A 19 7.66 10.87 -1.89
CA HIS A 19 6.84 9.90 -2.61
C HIS A 19 7.70 8.89 -3.38
N TYR A 20 8.65 9.34 -4.22
CA TYR A 20 9.55 8.43 -4.96
C TYR A 20 10.45 7.60 -4.04
N VAL A 21 10.95 8.19 -2.96
CA VAL A 21 11.75 7.47 -1.95
C VAL A 21 10.93 6.37 -1.28
N THR A 22 9.71 6.69 -0.84
CA THR A 22 8.80 5.72 -0.22
C THR A 22 8.45 4.60 -1.18
N PHE A 23 8.17 4.94 -2.44
CA PHE A 23 7.86 3.99 -3.50
C PHE A 23 9.02 3.02 -3.76
N SER A 24 10.25 3.55 -3.83
CA SER A 24 11.47 2.75 -3.98
C SER A 24 11.73 1.85 -2.78
N LEU A 25 11.47 2.35 -1.57
CA LEU A 25 11.61 1.58 -0.34
C LEU A 25 10.63 0.40 -0.29
N ILE A 26 9.34 0.63 -0.59
CA ILE A 26 8.34 -0.45 -0.62
C ILE A 26 8.75 -1.51 -1.65
N ARG A 27 9.17 -1.09 -2.85
CA ARG A 27 9.65 -2.01 -3.90
C ARG A 27 10.83 -2.84 -3.42
N PHE A 28 11.79 -2.23 -2.74
CA PHE A 28 12.96 -2.92 -2.22
C PHE A 28 12.59 -3.91 -1.12
N LEU A 29 11.75 -3.51 -0.17
CA LEU A 29 11.32 -4.37 0.94
C LEU A 29 10.52 -5.58 0.44
N CYS A 30 9.63 -5.40 -0.55
CA CYS A 30 8.85 -6.51 -1.09
C CYS A 30 9.66 -7.51 -1.93
N LYS A 31 10.89 -7.16 -2.35
CA LYS A 31 11.83 -8.12 -2.96
C LYS A 31 12.45 -9.08 -1.94
N ILE A 32 12.44 -8.73 -0.65
CA ILE A 32 12.97 -9.60 0.39
C ILE A 32 11.98 -10.74 0.64
N PRO A 33 12.40 -12.01 0.56
CA PRO A 33 11.53 -13.14 0.87
C PRO A 33 10.85 -12.99 2.23
N PHE A 34 9.63 -13.49 2.36
CA PHE A 34 8.77 -13.45 3.56
C PHE A 34 8.26 -12.06 3.99
N VAL A 35 8.93 -10.96 3.65
CA VAL A 35 8.47 -9.61 4.01
C VAL A 35 7.04 -9.32 3.52
N PRO A 36 6.66 -9.61 2.25
CA PRO A 36 5.28 -9.46 1.81
C PRO A 36 4.27 -10.30 2.62
N LYS A 37 4.66 -11.52 3.03
CA LYS A 37 3.80 -12.40 3.84
C LYS A 37 3.57 -11.83 5.24
N ILE A 38 4.62 -11.27 5.85
CA ILE A 38 4.53 -10.60 7.15
C ILE A 38 3.59 -9.39 7.05
N PHE A 39 3.76 -8.54 6.03
CA PHE A 39 2.88 -7.38 5.84
C PHE A 39 1.41 -7.79 5.65
N ARG A 40 1.14 -8.81 4.83
CA ARG A 40 -0.21 -9.36 4.68
C ARG A 40 -0.77 -9.88 6.01
N GLY A 41 0.03 -10.61 6.79
CA GLY A 41 -0.39 -11.10 8.11
C GLY A 41 -0.71 -10.00 9.13
N LEU A 42 -0.10 -8.81 8.99
CA LEU A 42 -0.32 -7.68 9.89
C LEU A 42 -1.44 -6.74 9.46
N TYR A 43 -1.63 -6.55 8.15
CA TYR A 43 -2.47 -5.48 7.61
C TYR A 43 -3.63 -5.95 6.71
N GLN A 44 -3.62 -7.19 6.23
CA GLN A 44 -4.72 -7.71 5.42
C GLN A 44 -5.88 -8.14 6.31
N ILE A 45 -7.07 -7.60 6.04
CA ILE A 45 -8.32 -8.00 6.70
C ILE A 45 -9.16 -8.76 5.69
N GLU A 46 -9.43 -10.04 5.95
CA GLU A 46 -10.34 -10.87 5.17
C GLU A 46 -11.61 -11.13 5.97
N ASP A 47 -12.72 -10.54 5.53
CA ASP A 47 -14.03 -10.70 6.15
C ASP A 47 -15.10 -10.72 5.05
N LYS A 48 -15.93 -11.77 5.03
CA LYS A 48 -17.02 -11.94 4.05
C LYS A 48 -18.01 -10.78 4.05
N ARG A 49 -18.19 -10.08 5.18
CA ARG A 49 -19.06 -8.89 5.28
C ARG A 49 -18.53 -7.71 4.47
N LEU A 50 -17.24 -7.70 4.11
CA LEU A 50 -16.61 -6.66 3.30
C LEU A 50 -16.72 -6.93 1.80
N GLU A 51 -17.01 -8.16 1.36
CA GLU A 51 -17.05 -8.50 -0.07
C GLU A 51 -18.12 -7.70 -0.82
N ARG A 52 -17.78 -7.20 -2.02
CA ARG A 52 -18.69 -6.44 -2.88
C ARG A 52 -18.62 -6.96 -4.30
N THR A 53 -19.75 -7.30 -4.89
CA THR A 53 -19.83 -7.57 -6.33
C THR A 53 -20.35 -6.30 -7.02
N LEU A 54 -19.53 -5.70 -7.86
CA LEU A 54 -19.84 -4.49 -8.61
C LEU A 54 -19.38 -4.69 -10.06
N PHE A 55 -20.21 -4.29 -11.03
CA PHE A 55 -19.87 -4.39 -12.46
C PHE A 55 -19.43 -5.81 -12.91
N GLY A 56 -19.98 -6.86 -12.29
CA GLY A 56 -19.62 -8.25 -12.58
C GLY A 56 -18.30 -8.73 -11.95
N ILE A 57 -17.63 -7.90 -11.15
CA ILE A 57 -16.37 -8.22 -10.46
C ILE A 57 -16.62 -8.31 -8.96
N THR A 58 -16.08 -9.36 -8.32
CA THR A 58 -16.13 -9.51 -6.86
C THR A 58 -14.85 -8.98 -6.22
N PHE A 59 -14.99 -7.88 -5.49
CA PHE A 59 -13.95 -7.26 -4.69
C PHE A 59 -13.96 -7.85 -3.27
N LYS A 60 -12.79 -8.19 -2.74
CA LYS A 60 -12.65 -8.76 -1.38
C LYS A 60 -13.10 -7.80 -0.28
N ASN A 61 -13.00 -6.50 -0.52
CA ASN A 61 -13.40 -5.45 0.42
C ASN A 61 -13.72 -4.16 -0.38
N PRO A 62 -14.38 -3.15 0.23
CA PRO A 62 -14.79 -1.93 -0.47
C PRO A 62 -13.70 -0.84 -0.51
N VAL A 63 -12.48 -1.11 -0.04
CA VAL A 63 -11.38 -0.14 0.04
C VAL A 63 -10.43 -0.36 -1.13
N GLY A 64 -10.23 0.68 -1.95
CA GLY A 64 -9.28 0.69 -3.05
C GLY A 64 -8.27 1.83 -2.91
N LEU A 65 -7.12 1.67 -3.55
CA LEU A 65 -6.14 2.74 -3.70
C LEU A 65 -6.51 3.61 -4.90
N ALA A 66 -6.62 4.92 -4.69
CA ALA A 66 -6.99 5.86 -5.75
C ALA A 66 -5.90 5.97 -6.81
N ALA A 67 -6.31 6.36 -8.02
CA ALA A 67 -5.40 6.67 -9.11
C ALA A 67 -4.40 7.78 -8.72
N GLY A 68 -3.25 7.80 -9.37
CA GLY A 68 -2.20 8.79 -9.13
C GLY A 68 -1.20 8.42 -8.05
N PHE A 69 -1.48 7.39 -7.22
CA PHE A 69 -0.48 6.83 -6.30
C PHE A 69 0.57 5.99 -7.04
N ASP A 70 0.15 4.94 -7.76
CA ASP A 70 1.02 4.18 -8.67
C ASP A 70 0.67 4.55 -10.12
N LYS A 71 1.31 5.61 -10.62
CA LYS A 71 1.03 6.17 -11.95
C LYS A 71 1.47 5.25 -13.10
N ASN A 72 2.44 4.36 -12.83
CA ASN A 72 3.14 3.60 -13.86
C ASN A 72 2.94 2.08 -13.72
N ALA A 73 2.04 1.64 -12.83
CA ALA A 73 1.80 0.23 -12.51
C ALA A 73 3.08 -0.53 -12.14
N VAL A 74 3.96 0.11 -11.35
CA VAL A 74 5.27 -0.47 -10.97
C VAL A 74 5.20 -1.21 -9.63
N LEU A 75 4.15 -1.00 -8.82
CA LEU A 75 4.01 -1.57 -7.47
C LEU A 75 2.71 -2.34 -7.22
N TYR A 76 1.86 -2.53 -8.23
CA TYR A 76 0.54 -3.12 -8.04
C TYR A 76 0.54 -4.55 -7.45
N ASN A 77 1.65 -5.30 -7.55
CA ASN A 77 1.77 -6.63 -6.94
C ASN A 77 2.18 -6.57 -5.46
N GLU A 78 2.87 -5.50 -5.09
CA GLU A 78 3.40 -5.22 -3.77
C GLU A 78 2.39 -4.49 -2.87
N LEU A 79 1.39 -3.83 -3.45
CA LEU A 79 0.29 -3.12 -2.80
C LEU A 79 -0.93 -4.04 -2.55
#